data_AF-A0A376KYI6-F1
#
_entry.id   AF-A0A376KYI6-F1
#
_cell.length_a   1.000
_cell.length_b   1.000
_cell.length_c   1.000
_cell.angle_alpha   90.00
_cell.angle_beta   90.00
_cell.angle_gamma   90.00
#
_symmetry.space_group_name_H-M   'P 1'
#
loop_
_entity.id
_entity.type
_entity.pdbx_description
1 polymer ?
#
loop_
_entity_poly.entity_id
_entity_poly.type
_entity_poly.pdbx_seq_one_letter_code
_entity_poly.pdbx_strand_id
1 'polypeptide(L)'
;MTQKIEQSQRQERVAAWNRRAECDLAAFQNSPKQTYQAEKARDRKLCANLEEAIRRSGLQDGMTVSFHHAFRGGDLTVNMVMDVIAKMGF
;
A
#
# COMPACT_ATOMS: atom_id res chain seq x y z
N MET A 1 18.89 19.81 -12.47
CA MET A 1 17.81 19.74 -13.49
C MET A 1 16.93 18.49 -13.29
N THR A 2 17.50 17.38 -12.84
CA THR A 2 16.83 16.09 -12.54
C THR A 2 15.76 16.14 -11.44
N GLN A 3 15.99 16.82 -10.31
CA GLN A 3 15.00 16.87 -9.21
C GLN A 3 13.66 17.51 -9.57
N LYS A 4 13.66 18.54 -10.45
CA LYS A 4 12.41 19.18 -10.90
C LYS A 4 11.59 18.27 -11.81
N ILE A 5 12.25 17.46 -12.62
CA ILE A 5 11.61 16.50 -13.53
C ILE A 5 10.95 15.38 -12.73
N GLU A 6 11.63 14.86 -11.70
CA GLU A 6 11.13 13.79 -10.84
C GLU A 6 9.92 14.23 -9.98
N GLN A 7 9.94 15.47 -9.48
CA GLN A 7 8.79 16.06 -8.78
C GLN A 7 7.58 16.24 -9.71
N SER A 8 7.78 16.66 -10.97
CA SER A 8 6.70 16.75 -11.97
C SER A 8 6.07 15.39 -12.25
N GLN A 9 6.92 14.37 -12.49
CA GLN A 9 6.45 13.01 -12.75
C GLN A 9 5.66 12.42 -11.59
N ARG A 10 6.08 12.65 -10.34
CA ARG A 10 5.30 12.22 -9.15
C ARG A 10 3.93 12.90 -9.10
N GLN A 11 3.89 14.22 -9.33
CA GLN A 11 2.65 14.99 -9.31
C GLN A 11 1.67 14.48 -10.39
N GLU A 12 2.17 14.19 -11.59
CA GLU A 12 1.38 13.61 -12.68
C GLU A 12 0.81 12.23 -12.33
N ARG A 13 1.61 11.35 -11.70
CA ARG A 13 1.13 10.03 -11.24
C ARG A 13 0.05 10.15 -10.18
N VAL A 14 0.23 11.03 -9.18
CA VAL A 14 -0.77 11.29 -8.14
C VAL A 14 -2.06 11.82 -8.75
N ALA A 15 -1.96 12.76 -9.69
CA ALA A 15 -3.13 13.31 -10.38
C ALA A 15 -3.87 12.24 -11.20
N ALA A 16 -3.14 11.34 -11.88
CA ALA A 16 -3.74 10.23 -12.61
C ALA A 16 -4.48 9.25 -11.69
N TRP A 17 -3.89 8.92 -10.53
CA TRP A 17 -4.53 8.09 -9.53
C TRP A 17 -5.82 8.73 -8.97
N ASN A 18 -5.77 10.02 -8.61
CA ASN A 18 -6.94 10.73 -8.09
C ASN A 18 -8.09 10.74 -9.09
N ARG A 19 -7.82 11.00 -10.39
CA ARG A 19 -8.85 10.93 -11.44
C ARG A 19 -9.50 9.55 -11.53
N ARG A 20 -8.71 8.48 -11.44
CA ARG A 20 -9.26 7.11 -11.42
C ARG A 20 -10.12 6.87 -10.18
N ALA A 21 -9.65 7.30 -9.01
CA ALA A 21 -10.36 7.14 -7.75
C ALA A 21 -11.72 7.88 -7.78
N GLU A 22 -11.78 9.06 -8.40
CA GLU A 22 -13.02 9.84 -8.55
C GLU A 22 -14.05 9.18 -9.49
N CYS A 23 -13.61 8.42 -10.50
CA CYS A 23 -14.53 7.76 -11.45
C CYS A 23 -15.02 6.38 -10.98
N ASP A 24 -14.15 5.57 -10.35
CA ASP A 24 -14.40 4.14 -10.17
C ASP A 24 -14.76 3.73 -8.72
N LEU A 25 -14.45 4.56 -7.72
CA LEU A 25 -14.58 4.17 -6.32
C LEU A 25 -15.82 4.78 -5.68
N ALA A 26 -16.64 3.94 -5.07
CA ALA A 26 -17.77 4.39 -4.27
C ALA A 26 -17.30 5.21 -3.05
N ALA A 27 -18.01 6.30 -2.76
CA ALA A 27 -17.77 7.11 -1.57
C ALA A 27 -17.88 6.27 -0.30
N PHE A 28 -16.96 6.47 0.65
CA PHE A 28 -16.97 5.77 1.92
C PHE A 28 -18.30 5.97 2.66
N GLN A 29 -18.94 4.86 3.02
CA GLN A 29 -20.14 4.85 3.85
C GLN A 29 -19.77 4.33 5.24
N ASN A 30 -20.10 5.09 6.27
CA ASN A 30 -19.91 4.64 7.64
C ASN A 30 -20.95 3.57 7.98
N SER A 31 -20.50 2.40 8.44
CA SER A 31 -21.37 1.37 8.99
C SER A 31 -20.84 0.91 10.36
N PRO A 32 -21.73 0.49 11.28
CA PRO A 32 -21.32 0.02 12.60
C PRO A 32 -20.34 -1.15 12.53
N LYS A 33 -19.36 -1.16 13.43
CA LYS A 33 -18.35 -2.23 13.52
C LYS A 33 -18.97 -3.62 13.65
N GLN A 34 -20.08 -3.74 14.36
CA GLN A 34 -20.75 -5.03 14.59
C GLN A 34 -21.35 -5.61 13.31
N THR A 35 -21.96 -4.78 12.48
CA THR A 35 -22.48 -5.16 11.16
C THR A 35 -21.36 -5.69 10.26
N TYR A 36 -20.23 -4.97 10.19
CA TYR A 36 -19.07 -5.42 9.41
C TYR A 36 -18.49 -6.76 9.87
N GLN A 37 -18.51 -7.04 11.17
CA GLN A 37 -18.02 -8.31 11.72
C GLN A 37 -18.96 -9.48 11.46
N ALA A 38 -20.26 -9.22 11.31
CA ALA A 38 -21.25 -10.23 10.97
C ALA A 38 -21.20 -10.57 9.47
N GLU A 39 -21.04 -9.57 8.61
CA GLU A 39 -21.05 -9.74 7.15
C GLU A 39 -19.73 -10.28 6.58
N LYS A 40 -18.59 -9.99 7.22
CA LYS A 40 -17.26 -10.34 6.68
C LYS A 40 -16.53 -11.33 7.57
N ALA A 41 -15.95 -12.35 6.93
CA ALA A 41 -15.10 -13.31 7.61
C ALA A 41 -13.93 -12.62 8.34
N ARG A 42 -13.65 -13.06 9.58
CA ARG A 42 -12.67 -12.42 10.46
C ARG A 42 -11.23 -12.56 9.96
N ASP A 43 -10.97 -13.60 9.18
CA ASP A 43 -9.68 -13.94 8.59
C ASP A 43 -9.44 -13.29 7.23
N ARG A 44 -10.42 -12.57 6.65
CA ARG A 44 -10.32 -11.97 5.31
C ARG A 44 -9.07 -11.12 5.10
N LYS A 45 -8.55 -10.46 6.15
CA LYS A 45 -7.35 -9.60 6.08
C LYS A 45 -6.05 -10.35 6.38
N LEU A 46 -6.11 -11.61 6.83
CA LEU A 46 -4.93 -12.41 7.06
C LEU A 46 -4.31 -12.80 5.72
N CYS A 47 -2.98 -12.78 5.67
CA CYS A 47 -2.17 -13.24 4.54
C CYS A 47 -1.25 -14.35 5.05
N ALA A 48 -1.06 -15.39 4.24
CA ALA A 48 -0.23 -16.54 4.64
C ALA A 48 1.26 -16.18 4.78
N ASN A 49 1.74 -15.21 4.01
CA ASN A 49 3.11 -14.73 4.03
C ASN A 49 3.19 -13.28 3.53
N LEU A 50 4.40 -12.71 3.57
CA LEU A 50 4.64 -11.31 3.20
C LEU A 50 4.49 -11.05 1.70
N GLU A 51 4.88 -12.00 0.86
CA GLU A 51 4.73 -11.91 -0.60
C GLU A 51 3.24 -11.76 -0.99
N GLU A 52 2.37 -12.54 -0.36
CA GLU A 52 0.92 -12.44 -0.57
C GLU A 52 0.36 -11.10 -0.09
N ALA A 53 0.87 -10.55 1.01
CA ALA A 53 0.48 -9.22 1.47
C ALA A 53 0.89 -8.13 0.46
N ILE A 54 2.11 -8.20 -0.10
CA ILE A 54 2.60 -7.26 -1.11
C ILE A 54 1.76 -7.37 -2.39
N ARG A 55 1.50 -8.57 -2.89
CA ARG A 55 0.62 -8.80 -4.06
C ARG A 55 -0.78 -8.21 -3.84
N ARG A 56 -1.42 -8.53 -2.71
CA ARG A 56 -2.77 -8.05 -2.38
C ARG A 56 -2.85 -6.54 -2.13
N SER A 57 -1.72 -5.90 -1.80
CA SER A 57 -1.65 -4.44 -1.69
C SER A 57 -1.73 -3.72 -3.05
N GLY A 58 -1.46 -4.44 -4.15
CA GLY A 58 -1.43 -3.86 -5.49
C GLY A 58 -0.21 -2.99 -5.77
N LEU A 59 0.91 -3.24 -5.07
CA LEU A 59 2.19 -2.55 -5.28
C LEU A 59 2.66 -2.70 -6.74
N GLN A 60 3.18 -1.61 -7.31
CA GLN A 60 3.73 -1.54 -8.66
C GLN A 60 4.98 -0.66 -8.66
N ASP A 61 5.82 -0.82 -9.69
CA ASP A 61 7.03 -0.03 -9.89
C ASP A 61 6.73 1.48 -9.85
N GLY A 62 7.59 2.23 -9.16
CA GLY A 62 7.46 3.67 -9.02
C GLY A 62 6.42 4.15 -7.99
N MET A 63 5.80 3.24 -7.23
CA MET A 63 5.03 3.55 -6.01
C MET A 63 5.95 3.85 -4.81
N THR A 64 5.36 4.35 -3.71
CA THR A 64 6.07 4.68 -2.47
C THR A 64 5.57 3.82 -1.31
N VAL A 65 6.49 3.22 -0.56
CA VAL A 65 6.22 2.49 0.68
C VAL A 65 6.66 3.32 1.89
N SER A 66 6.07 3.06 3.06
CA SER A 66 6.38 3.78 4.30
C SER A 66 6.49 2.85 5.51
N PHE A 67 7.30 3.25 6.48
CA PHE A 67 7.56 2.51 7.72
C PHE A 67 7.59 3.45 8.90
N HIS A 68 7.15 2.97 10.06
CA HIS A 68 7.28 3.68 11.33
C HIS A 68 8.56 3.22 12.04
N HIS A 69 9.18 4.09 12.84
CA HIS A 69 10.54 3.86 13.39
C HIS A 69 10.53 3.49 14.89
N ALA A 70 9.39 3.01 15.41
CA ALA A 70 9.20 2.82 16.85
C ALA A 70 10.19 1.81 17.48
N PHE A 71 10.64 0.82 16.71
CA PHE A 71 11.60 -0.19 17.16
C PHE A 71 13.07 0.28 17.11
N ARG A 72 13.33 1.51 16.63
CA ARG A 72 14.68 2.10 16.51
C ARG A 72 15.65 1.14 15.81
N GLY A 73 16.85 0.93 16.37
CA GLY A 73 17.87 0.02 15.81
C GLY A 73 17.52 -1.47 15.92
N GLY A 74 16.41 -1.83 16.57
CA GLY A 74 15.93 -3.20 16.65
C GLY A 74 14.87 -3.56 15.59
N ASP A 75 14.58 -2.66 14.63
CA ASP A 75 13.60 -2.98 13.60
C ASP A 75 14.12 -4.03 12.62
N LEU A 76 13.33 -5.09 12.44
CA LEU A 76 13.55 -6.14 11.44
C LEU A 76 12.62 -5.99 10.24
N THR A 77 11.59 -5.14 10.35
CA THR A 77 10.50 -5.03 9.38
C THR A 77 10.99 -4.44 8.07
N VAL A 78 11.74 -3.34 8.12
CA VAL A 78 12.22 -2.65 6.91
C VAL A 78 13.06 -3.60 6.04
N ASN A 79 14.04 -4.29 6.64
CA ASN A 79 14.92 -5.19 5.91
C ASN A 79 14.17 -6.38 5.32
N MET A 80 13.26 -6.98 6.09
CA MET A 80 12.46 -8.12 5.65
C MET A 80 11.52 -7.76 4.49
N VAL A 81 10.86 -6.59 4.55
CA VAL A 81 9.97 -6.13 3.47
C VAL A 81 10.75 -5.79 2.21
N MET A 82 11.86 -5.06 2.33
CA MET A 82 12.68 -4.68 1.17
C MET A 82 13.30 -5.89 0.47
N ASP A 83 13.74 -6.90 1.21
CA ASP A 83 14.25 -8.15 0.64
C ASP A 83 13.20 -8.89 -0.19
N VAL A 84 11.95 -8.96 0.29
CA VAL A 84 10.87 -9.59 -0.48
C VAL A 84 10.51 -8.78 -1.72
N ILE A 85 10.42 -7.44 -1.61
CA ILE A 85 10.15 -6.57 -2.76
C ILE A 85 11.23 -6.75 -3.85
N ALA A 86 12.51 -6.77 -3.46
CA ALA A 86 13.62 -6.99 -4.39
C ALA A 86 13.57 -8.38 -5.04
N LYS A 87 13.22 -9.43 -4.27
CA LYS A 87 13.04 -10.80 -4.79
C LYS A 87 11.88 -10.92 -5.79
N MET A 88 10.82 -10.14 -5.60
CA MET A 88 9.67 -10.09 -6.51
C MET A 88 9.98 -9.34 -7.82
N GLY A 89 11.05 -8.55 -7.86
CA GLY A 89 11.51 -7.87 -9.07
C GLY A 89 10.82 -6.54 -9.38
N PHE A 90 10.29 -5.86 -8.35
CA PHE A 90 9.81 -4.47 -8.44
C PHE A 90 10.96 -3.45 -8.42
#